data_AF-A0A5B2YXX2-F1
#
_entry.id   AF-A0A5B2YXX2-F1
#
_cell.length_a   1.000
_cell.length_b   1.000
_cell.length_c   1.000
_cell.angle_alpha   90.00
_cell.angle_beta   90.00
_cell.angle_gamma   90.00
#
_symmetry.space_group_name_H-M   'P 1'
#
loop_
_entity.id
_entity.type
_entity.pdbx_description
1 polymer ?
#
loop_
_entity_poly.entity_id
_entity_poly.type
_entity_poly.pdbx_seq_one_letter_code
_entity_poly.pdbx_strand_id
1 'polypeptide(L)' 'MTNENELDGTANESSSSVLESPEEKRKRFLLEFENPFKCDKCSERFKKKKYLREHKAEVHAY' A
#
# COMPACT_ATOMS: atom_id res chain seq x y z
N MET A 1 -17.77 -19.96 -15.50
CA MET A 1 -17.70 -18.86 -14.52
C MET A 1 -16.42 -19.07 -13.73
N THR A 2 -15.29 -18.50 -14.17
CA THR A 2 -14.00 -18.70 -13.53
C THR A 2 -13.77 -17.57 -12.54
N ASN A 3 -14.04 -17.86 -11.28
CA ASN A 3 -13.87 -16.95 -10.15
C ASN A 3 -12.71 -17.48 -9.30
N GLU A 4 -11.52 -16.96 -9.51
CA GLU A 4 -10.38 -17.17 -8.62
C GLU A 4 -9.30 -16.14 -8.95
N ASN A 5 -9.37 -14.98 -8.30
CA ASN A 5 -8.20 -14.13 -8.16
C ASN A 5 -8.28 -13.39 -6.82
N GLU A 6 -8.37 -14.19 -5.77
CA GLU A 6 -8.12 -13.81 -4.39
C GLU A 6 -6.61 -13.86 -4.18
N LEU A 7 -5.91 -12.76 -4.49
CA LEU A 7 -4.53 -12.57 -4.05
C LEU A 7 -4.53 -11.47 -3.00
N ASP A 8 -4.86 -11.93 -1.80
CA ASP A 8 -4.74 -11.25 -0.52
C ASP A 8 -3.27 -10.91 -0.20
N GLY A 9 -3.13 -9.89 0.64
CA GLY A 9 -1.91 -9.16 0.92
C GLY A 9 -0.76 -10.00 1.44
N THR A 10 0.42 -9.70 0.91
CA THR A 10 1.68 -9.93 1.61
C THR A 10 2.29 -8.57 1.93
N ALA A 11 1.83 -8.00 3.03
CA ALA A 11 2.61 -6.99 3.72
C ALA A 11 3.72 -7.71 4.48
N ASN A 12 4.95 -7.29 4.20
CA ASN A 12 6.14 -7.42 5.03
C ASN A 12 6.94 -8.73 4.95
N GLU A 13 7.81 -8.81 3.94
CA GLU A 13 9.10 -9.52 4.03
C GLU A 13 10.18 -8.55 3.54
N SER A 14 10.77 -7.80 4.48
CA SER A 14 12.01 -7.08 4.23
C SER A 14 13.17 -7.98 4.58
N SER A 15 13.76 -8.64 3.58
CA SER A 15 15.21 -8.75 3.44
C SER A 15 15.63 -9.45 2.15
N SER A 16 16.25 -8.63 1.29
CA SER A 16 17.41 -8.93 0.46
C SER A 16 17.41 -10.13 -0.50
N SER A 17 17.70 -9.80 -1.78
CA SER A 17 18.08 -10.66 -2.90
C SER A 17 17.00 -11.56 -3.51
N VAL A 18 16.04 -10.97 -4.22
CA VAL A 18 15.25 -11.68 -5.23
C VAL A 18 15.24 -10.85 -6.51
N LEU A 19 15.41 -11.52 -7.65
CA LEU A 19 15.35 -10.96 -8.99
C LEU A 19 14.00 -10.25 -9.19
N GLU A 20 13.93 -8.97 -8.85
CA GLU A 20 12.70 -8.21 -8.98
C GLU A 20 12.34 -8.10 -10.46
N SER A 21 11.24 -8.76 -10.81
CA SER A 21 10.67 -8.68 -12.13
C SER A 21 10.34 -7.20 -12.44
N PRO A 22 10.47 -6.73 -13.70
CA PRO A 22 10.14 -5.35 -14.07
C PRO A 22 8.75 -4.89 -13.60
N GLU A 23 7.84 -5.84 -13.46
CA GLU A 23 6.48 -5.71 -12.94
C GLU A 23 6.46 -5.25 -11.47
N GLU A 24 7.31 -5.82 -10.62
CA GLU A 24 7.38 -5.50 -9.19
C GLU A 24 8.03 -4.14 -8.95
N LYS A 25 9.05 -3.81 -9.76
CA LYS A 25 9.67 -2.48 -9.76
C LYS A 25 8.65 -1.40 -10.13
N ARG A 26 7.80 -1.66 -11.14
CA ARG A 26 6.69 -0.76 -11.50
C ARG A 26 5.67 -0.64 -10.39
N LYS A 27 5.26 -1.74 -9.76
CA LYS A 27 4.33 -1.72 -8.61
C LYS A 27 4.87 -0.91 -7.45
N ARG A 28 6.15 -1.06 -7.09
CA ARG A 28 6.79 -0.22 -6.04
C ARG A 28 6.76 1.26 -6.40
N PHE A 29 7.13 1.60 -7.63
CA PHE A 29 7.12 2.99 -8.10
C PHE A 29 5.71 3.60 -8.09
N LEU A 30 4.71 2.84 -8.55
CA LEU A 30 3.30 3.26 -8.53
C LEU A 30 2.80 3.44 -7.10
N LEU A 31 3.17 2.56 -6.17
CA LEU A 31 2.74 2.67 -4.77
C LEU A 31 3.33 3.91 -4.08
N GLU A 32 4.58 4.25 -4.39
CA GLU A 32 5.27 5.43 -3.87
C GLU A 32 4.72 6.73 -4.50
N PHE A 33 4.34 6.70 -5.77
CA PHE A 33 3.91 7.89 -6.51
C PHE A 33 2.40 8.13 -6.49
N GLU A 34 1.58 7.08 -6.58
CA GLU A 34 0.12 7.19 -6.52
C GLU A 34 -0.37 7.39 -5.09
N ASN A 35 0.20 6.70 -4.10
CA ASN A 35 -0.22 6.78 -2.69
C ASN A 35 0.93 7.17 -1.74
N PRO A 36 1.50 8.38 -1.88
CA PRO A 36 2.67 8.79 -1.10
C PRO A 36 2.38 8.97 0.40
N PHE A 37 1.12 9.06 0.81
CA PHE A 37 0.75 9.37 2.19
C PHE A 37 0.41 8.09 2.96
N LYS A 38 1.34 7.61 3.80
CA LYS A 38 1.12 6.44 4.67
C LYS A 38 0.57 6.84 6.05
N CYS A 39 -0.38 6.08 6.58
CA CYS A 39 -0.84 6.17 7.95
C CYS A 39 0.16 5.51 8.91
N ASP A 40 0.51 6.23 9.96
CA ASP A 40 1.46 5.78 10.97
C ASP A 40 0.87 4.68 11.89
N LYS A 41 -0.46 4.69 12.08
CA LYS A 41 -1.15 3.75 12.98
C LYS A 41 -1.53 2.42 12.33
N CYS A 42 -1.97 2.40 11.06
CA CYS A 42 -2.44 1.18 10.38
C CYS A 42 -1.75 0.86 9.05
N SER A 43 -0.68 1.58 8.68
CA SER A 43 0.06 1.40 7.42
C SER A 43 -0.74 1.57 6.11
N GLU A 44 -1.98 2.04 6.17
CA GLU A 44 -2.81 2.34 5.00
C GLU A 44 -2.22 3.51 4.19
N ARG A 45 -2.26 3.44 2.86
CA ARG A 45 -1.66 4.45 1.96
C ARG A 45 -2.73 5.20 1.18
N PHE A 46 -2.56 6.51 1.05
CA PHE A 46 -3.54 7.41 0.41
C PHE A 46 -2.90 8.25 -0.69
N LYS A 47 -3.69 8.56 -1.73
CA LYS A 47 -3.27 9.44 -2.84
C LYS A 47 -3.10 10.90 -2.43
N LYS A 48 -3.80 11.34 -1.38
CA LYS A 48 -3.82 12.74 -0.95
C LYS A 48 -3.77 12.86 0.57
N LYS A 49 -3.15 13.94 1.05
CA LYS A 49 -3.09 14.28 2.48
C LYS A 49 -4.47 14.52 3.12
N LYS A 50 -5.46 15.00 2.36
CA LYS A 50 -6.85 15.17 2.85
C LYS A 50 -7.43 13.84 3.33
N TYR A 51 -7.32 12.79 2.51
CA TYR A 51 -7.82 11.46 2.85
C TYR A 51 -7.09 10.87 4.05
N LEU A 52 -5.77 11.02 4.13
CA LEU A 52 -5.03 10.59 5.31
C LEU A 52 -5.51 11.30 6.59
N ARG A 53 -5.82 12.60 6.52
CA ARG A 53 -6.33 13.36 7.68
C ARG A 53 -7.71 12.87 8.11
N GLU A 54 -8.60 12.68 7.15
CA GLU A 54 -9.96 12.18 7.37
C GLU A 54 -9.91 10.77 7.98
N HIS A 55 -9.17 9.85 7.36
CA HIS A 55 -8.90 8.52 7.90
C HIS A 55 -8.36 8.56 9.34
N LYS A 56 -7.37 9.44 9.62
CA LYS A 56 -6.84 9.58 10.99
C LYS A 56 -7.90 10.06 11.99
N ALA A 57 -8.83 10.91 11.58
CA ALA A 57 -9.90 11.42 12.43
C ALA A 57 -11.02 10.37 12.64
N GLU A 58 -11.39 9.64 11.60
CA GLU A 58 -12.52 8.69 11.65
C GLU A 58 -12.11 7.30 12.18
N VAL A 59 -10.99 6.76 11.71
CA VAL A 59 -10.54 5.40 12.05
C VAL A 59 -9.68 5.40 13.32
N HIS A 60 -8.90 6.46 13.51
CA HIS A 60 -7.91 6.53 14.58
C HIS A 60 -8.18 7.62 15.61
N ALA A 61 -9.41 8.16 15.60
CA ALA A 61 -9.99 9.13 16.53
C ALA A 61 -8.96 9.61 17.56
N TYR A 62 -8.32 10.74 17.24
CA TYR A 62 -7.33 11.36 18.11
C TYR A 62 -8.02 12.10 19.25
#